data_AF-A0A9B0WWB2-F1
#
_entry.id   AF-A0A9B0WWB2-F1
#
_cell.length_a   1.000
_cell.length_b   1.000
_cell.length_c   1.000
_cell.angle_alpha   90.00
_cell.angle_beta   90.00
_cell.angle_gamma   90.00
#
_symmetry.space_group_name_H-M   'P 1'
#
loop_
_entity.id
_entity.type
_entity.pdbx_description
1 polymer ?
#
loop_
_entity_poly.entity_id
_entity_poly.type
_entity_poly.pdbx_seq_one_letter_code
_entity_poly.pdbx_strand_id
1 'polypeptide(L)'
;MIPGGLTEAKPATPEIQKMVDEVKPQVEEQTNETYEKFEAVIYKTQVVAGVNYFVKVQVGDEKYVHLKIFKSLPGGNQHLELSDVQTDKCKDDELVGF
;
A
#
# COMPACT_ATOMS: atom_id res chain seq x y z
N MET A 1 -4.02 20.15 -1.89
CA MET A 1 -4.16 18.91 -1.10
C MET A 1 -4.74 19.31 0.24
N ILE A 2 -5.85 18.69 0.65
CA ILE A 2 -6.48 18.96 1.95
C ILE A 2 -5.82 18.01 2.97
N PRO A 3 -5.32 18.50 4.12
CA PRO A 3 -4.77 17.64 5.18
C PRO A 3 -5.80 16.57 5.59
N GLY A 4 -5.38 15.31 5.67
CA GLY A 4 -6.26 14.18 6.04
C GLY A 4 -7.16 13.62 4.92
N GLY A 5 -7.30 14.28 3.77
CA GLY A 5 -8.05 13.74 2.63
C GLY A 5 -7.23 12.73 1.80
N LEU A 6 -7.86 11.63 1.38
CA LEU A 6 -7.28 10.73 0.39
C LEU A 6 -7.29 11.38 -1.00
N THR A 7 -6.23 11.17 -1.78
CA THR A 7 -6.21 11.55 -3.20
C THR A 7 -7.11 10.65 -4.04
N GLU A 8 -7.38 11.07 -5.27
CA GLU A 8 -7.91 10.17 -6.31
C GLU A 8 -6.94 9.00 -6.56
N ALA A 9 -7.51 7.88 -7.05
CA ALA A 9 -6.74 6.71 -7.41
C ALA A 9 -5.85 7.00 -8.63
N LYS A 10 -4.60 6.56 -8.57
CA LYS A 10 -3.62 6.68 -9.66
C LYS A 10 -2.99 5.32 -9.96
N PRO A 11 -2.60 5.04 -11.21
CA PRO A 11 -1.83 3.84 -11.53
C PRO A 11 -0.54 3.79 -10.72
N ALA A 12 -0.16 2.60 -10.24
CA ALA A 12 1.10 2.42 -9.52
C ALA A 12 2.29 2.76 -10.43
N THR A 13 3.28 3.43 -9.86
CA THR A 13 4.55 3.75 -10.54
C THR A 13 5.64 2.79 -10.09
N PRO A 14 6.80 2.74 -10.77
CA PRO A 14 7.94 1.94 -10.30
C PRO A 14 8.41 2.29 -8.88
N GLU A 15 8.18 3.53 -8.42
CA GLU A 15 8.48 3.92 -7.05
C GLU A 15 7.50 3.28 -6.05
N ILE A 16 6.20 3.23 -6.38
CA ILE A 16 5.20 2.56 -5.56
C ILE A 16 5.47 1.07 -5.48
N GLN A 17 5.80 0.43 -6.60
CA GLN A 17 6.15 -0.99 -6.61
C GLN A 17 7.33 -1.27 -5.67
N LYS A 18 8.39 -0.46 -5.72
CA LYS A 18 9.54 -0.62 -4.81
C LYS A 18 9.15 -0.51 -3.34
N MET A 19 8.27 0.43 -2.97
CA MET A 19 7.78 0.54 -1.59
C MET A 19 7.00 -0.70 -1.17
N VAL A 20 6.17 -1.23 -2.07
CA VAL A 20 5.40 -2.47 -1.85
C VAL A 20 6.33 -3.67 -1.67
N ASP A 21 7.36 -3.80 -2.52
CA ASP A 21 8.35 -4.87 -2.42
C ASP A 21 9.16 -4.81 -1.11
N GLU A 22 9.49 -3.61 -0.65
CA GLU A 22 10.23 -3.39 0.60
C GLU A 22 9.44 -3.83 1.83
N VAL A 23 8.11 -3.62 1.85
CA VAL A 23 7.25 -4.04 2.95
C VAL A 23 6.69 -5.45 2.79
N LYS A 24 6.93 -6.12 1.65
CA LYS A 24 6.41 -7.48 1.38
C LYS A 24 6.68 -8.47 2.51
N PRO A 25 7.89 -8.54 3.13
CA PRO A 25 8.11 -9.45 4.25
C PRO A 25 7.19 -9.18 5.45
N GLN A 26 6.86 -7.91 5.72
CA GLN A 26 5.94 -7.52 6.79
C GLN A 26 4.50 -7.95 6.44
N VAL A 27 4.13 -7.88 5.16
CA VAL A 27 2.81 -8.32 4.68
C VAL A 27 2.67 -9.83 4.84
N GLU A 28 3.67 -10.61 4.40
CA GLU A 28 3.68 -12.08 4.53
C GLU A 28 3.66 -12.52 6.00
N GLU A 29 4.37 -11.81 6.88
CA GLU A 29 4.35 -12.06 8.33
C GLU A 29 2.97 -11.78 8.94
N GLN A 30 2.36 -10.62 8.64
CA GLN A 30 1.06 -10.24 9.21
C GLN A 30 -0.11 -11.10 8.70
N THR A 31 -0.04 -11.54 7.44
CA THR A 31 -1.07 -12.38 6.81
C THR A 31 -0.85 -13.87 7.04
N ASN A 32 0.36 -14.27 7.44
CA ASN A 32 0.80 -15.67 7.52
C ASN A 32 0.59 -16.41 6.18
N GLU A 33 0.81 -15.71 5.08
CA GLU A 33 0.76 -16.21 3.70
C GLU A 33 2.01 -15.80 2.94
N THR A 34 2.39 -16.56 1.91
CA THR A 34 3.45 -16.17 0.97
C THR A 34 2.84 -15.82 -0.38
N TYR A 35 3.37 -14.78 -1.03
CA TYR A 35 2.82 -14.26 -2.27
C TYR A 35 3.82 -14.42 -3.41
N GLU A 36 3.56 -15.34 -4.34
CA GLU A 36 4.39 -15.50 -5.55
C GLU A 36 4.26 -14.28 -6.49
N LYS A 37 3.02 -13.80 -6.65
CA LYS A 37 2.70 -12.57 -7.38
C LYS A 37 2.52 -11.43 -6.38
N PHE A 38 3.08 -10.26 -6.66
CA PHE A 38 2.98 -9.11 -5.77
C PHE A 38 3.11 -7.79 -6.53
N GLU A 39 2.12 -7.51 -7.39
CA GLU A 39 2.17 -6.37 -8.33
C GLU A 39 1.26 -5.22 -7.87
N ALA A 40 1.82 -4.04 -7.64
CA ALA A 40 1.07 -2.84 -7.35
C ALA A 40 0.30 -2.38 -8.59
N VAL A 41 -1.00 -2.10 -8.43
CA VAL A 41 -1.89 -1.74 -9.56
C VAL A 41 -2.31 -0.29 -9.49
N ILE A 42 -2.86 0.14 -8.37
CA ILE A 42 -3.26 1.52 -8.11
C ILE A 42 -2.87 1.94 -6.71
N TYR A 43 -2.73 3.24 -6.50
CA TYR A 43 -2.48 3.81 -5.18
C TYR A 43 -3.27 5.11 -4.96
N LYS A 44 -3.48 5.42 -3.69
CA LYS A 44 -3.96 6.71 -3.18
C LYS A 44 -3.01 7.16 -2.08
N THR A 45 -2.90 8.46 -1.84
CA THR A 45 -2.09 8.99 -0.74
C THR A 45 -2.91 9.85 0.21
N GLN A 46 -2.44 9.97 1.44
CA GLN A 46 -3.00 10.85 2.45
C GLN A 46 -1.86 11.51 3.23
N VAL A 47 -1.91 12.85 3.32
CA VAL A 47 -0.92 13.63 4.08
C VAL A 47 -1.30 13.65 5.55
N VAL A 48 -0.34 13.26 6.40
CA VAL A 48 -0.41 13.24 7.87
C VAL A 48 0.89 13.85 8.45
N ALA A 49 1.34 13.46 9.64
CA ALA A 49 2.71 13.70 10.11
C ALA A 49 3.73 12.79 9.37
N GLY A 50 3.68 12.83 8.04
CA GLY A 50 4.23 11.83 7.12
C GLY A 50 3.28 11.64 5.95
N VAL A 51 3.38 10.52 5.24
CA VAL A 51 2.47 10.18 4.14
C VAL A 51 2.01 8.73 4.30
N ASN A 52 0.70 8.52 4.32
CA ASN A 52 0.13 7.19 4.13
C ASN A 52 -0.04 6.93 2.63
N TYR A 53 0.43 5.77 2.18
CA TYR A 53 0.21 5.22 0.86
C TYR A 53 -0.76 4.06 0.99
N PHE A 54 -1.94 4.22 0.42
CA PHE A 54 -2.86 3.11 0.21
C PHE A 54 -2.51 2.51 -1.13
N VAL A 55 -2.27 1.20 -1.20
CA VAL A 55 -1.87 0.52 -2.44
C VAL A 55 -2.68 -0.74 -2.64
N LYS A 56 -3.29 -0.89 -3.82
CA LYS A 56 -3.91 -2.13 -4.25
C LYS A 56 -2.88 -3.00 -4.95
N VAL A 57 -2.63 -4.18 -4.41
CA VAL A 57 -1.62 -5.12 -4.89
C VAL A 57 -2.30 -6.39 -5.36
N GLN A 58 -2.01 -6.81 -6.59
CA GLN A 58 -2.46 -8.08 -7.12
C GLN A 58 -1.53 -9.19 -6.62
N VAL A 59 -2.13 -10.19 -5.98
CA VAL A 59 -1.39 -11.30 -5.34
C VAL A 59 -1.67 -12.67 -5.98
N GLY A 60 -2.53 -12.71 -6.99
CA GLY A 60 -2.83 -13.90 -7.78
C GLY A 60 -3.83 -13.60 -8.89
N ASP A 61 -4.43 -14.65 -9.44
CA ASP A 61 -5.55 -14.51 -10.37
C ASP A 61 -6.79 -14.02 -9.62
N GLU A 62 -7.24 -12.81 -9.97
CA GLU A 62 -8.39 -12.13 -9.35
C GLU A 62 -8.29 -11.85 -7.84
N LYS A 63 -7.17 -12.19 -7.20
CA LYS A 63 -6.89 -11.94 -5.78
C LYS A 63 -6.05 -10.68 -5.58
N TYR A 64 -6.49 -9.85 -4.64
CA TYR A 64 -5.85 -8.59 -4.31
C TYR A 64 -5.75 -8.44 -2.80
N VAL A 65 -4.78 -7.63 -2.39
CA VAL A 65 -4.67 -7.09 -1.02
C VAL A 65 -4.58 -5.58 -1.10
N HIS A 66 -5.11 -4.90 -0.09
CA HIS A 66 -4.93 -3.46 0.06
C HIS A 66 -3.94 -3.20 1.19
N LEU A 67 -2.87 -2.50 0.89
CA LEU A 67 -1.82 -2.15 1.84
C LEU A 67 -1.98 -0.70 2.28
N LYS A 68 -1.67 -0.43 3.54
CA LYS A 68 -1.43 0.91 4.08
C LYS A 68 0.02 1.00 4.52
N ILE A 69 0.81 1.76 3.78
CA ILE A 69 2.24 1.95 4.02
C ILE A 69 2.46 3.36 4.54
N PHE A 70 3.10 3.50 5.70
CA PHE A 70 3.49 4.79 6.23
C PHE A 70 4.92 5.13 5.82
N LYS A 71 5.09 6.37 5.31
CA LYS A 71 6.39 6.98 5.01
C LYS A 71 6.62 8.17 5.94
N SER A 72 7.69 8.10 6.72
CA SER A 72 8.07 9.18 7.63
C SER A 72 8.48 10.47 6.90
N LEU A 73 8.41 11.61 7.60
CA LEU A 73 8.77 12.91 7.04
C LEU A 73 10.27 12.99 6.66
N PRO A 74 10.62 13.71 5.58
CA PRO A 74 12.01 13.96 5.22
C PRO A 74 12.73 14.75 6.32
N GLY A 75 13.94 14.32 6.69
CA GLY A 75 14.76 14.94 7.73
C GLY A 75 14.89 14.13 9.03
N GLY A 76 14.11 13.04 9.19
CA GLY A 76 14.33 12.02 10.22
C GLY A 76 14.93 10.72 9.64
N ASN A 77 14.91 9.64 10.43
CA ASN A 77 15.13 8.29 9.90
C ASN A 77 14.00 7.98 8.90
N GLN A 78 14.31 8.02 7.60
CA GLN A 78 13.37 7.66 6.56
C GLN A 78 13.01 6.18 6.75
N HIS A 79 11.77 5.92 7.16
CA HIS A 79 11.28 4.59 7.45
C HIS A 79 9.99 4.37 6.68
N LEU A 80 9.95 3.23 5.98
CA LEU A 80 8.76 2.67 5.35
C LEU A 80 8.28 1.51 6.22
N GLU A 81 7.03 1.59 6.63
CA GLU A 81 6.41 0.61 7.52
C GLU A 81 5.05 0.19 6.95
N LEU A 82 4.75 -1.12 7.02
CA LEU A 82 3.39 -1.59 6.81
C LEU A 82 2.56 -1.26 8.05
N SER A 83 1.68 -0.27 7.93
CA SER A 83 0.79 0.11 9.02
C SER A 83 -0.42 -0.80 9.14
N ASP A 84 -0.95 -1.27 8.00
CA ASP A 84 -2.12 -2.16 7.98
C ASP A 84 -2.26 -2.88 6.63
N VAL A 85 -2.95 -4.02 6.62
CA VAL A 85 -3.23 -4.84 5.43
C VAL A 85 -4.66 -5.38 5.46
N GLN A 86 -5.34 -5.30 4.32
CA GLN A 86 -6.61 -5.99 4.09
C GLN A 86 -6.45 -7.08 3.04
N THR A 87 -6.77 -8.31 3.42
CA THR A 87 -6.81 -9.49 2.53
C THR A 87 -8.18 -9.65 1.87
N ASP A 88 -8.33 -10.71 1.06
CA ASP A 88 -9.60 -11.13 0.46
C ASP A 88 -10.28 -10.05 -0.41
N LYS A 89 -9.47 -9.22 -1.08
CA LYS A 89 -9.97 -8.22 -2.04
C LYS A 89 -9.98 -8.77 -3.46
N CYS A 90 -10.86 -8.21 -4.27
CA CYS A 90 -10.98 -8.47 -5.70
C CYS A 90 -10.65 -7.23 -6.53
N LYS A 91 -10.66 -7.38 -7.86
CA LYS A 91 -10.30 -6.31 -8.80
C LYS A 91 -11.22 -5.09 -8.71
N ASP A 92 -12.50 -5.28 -8.40
CA ASP A 92 -13.50 -4.21 -8.38
C ASP A 92 -13.59 -3.48 -7.04
N ASP A 93 -12.98 -4.02 -5.98
CA ASP A 93 -12.94 -3.34 -4.68
C ASP A 93 -12.23 -2.00 -4.76
N GLU A 94 -12.92 -0.94 -4.33
CA GLU A 94 -12.34 0.39 -4.28
C GLU A 94 -11.26 0.46 -3.19
N LEU A 95 -10.15 1.12 -3.52
CA LEU A 95 -9.12 1.47 -2.55
C LEU A 95 -9.60 2.64 -1.67
N VAL A 96 -10.03 2.35 -0.45
CA VAL A 96 -10.50 3.34 0.53
C VAL A 96 -9.49 3.51 1.67
N GLY A 97 -9.68 4.53 2.51
CA GLY A 97 -8.89 4.72 3.71
C GLY A 97 -9.36 3.79 4.83
N PHE A 98 -8.41 3.11 5.48
CA PHE A 98 -8.58 2.28 6.66
C PHE A 98 -7.42 2.54 7.63
#